data_AF-A0A5P1EX71-F1
#
_entry.id   AF-A0A5P1EX71-F1
#
_cell.length_a   1.000
_cell.length_b   1.000
_cell.length_c   1.000
_cell.angle_alpha   90.00
_cell.angle_beta   90.00
_cell.angle_gamma   90.00
#
_symmetry.space_group_name_H-M   'P 1'
#
loop_
_entity.id
_entity.type
_entity.pdbx_description
1 polymer ?
#
loop_
_entity_poly.entity_id
_entity_poly.type
_entity_poly.pdbx_seq_one_letter_code
_entity_poly.pdbx_strand_id
1 'polypeptide(L)'
;MADSVSDPKEAPNEAEKTAVEPIRMPTMEEIRGQDIWNNCAVRSVVSGVMGGGLGLFMGLFLGALDNPLMQEEMSAKQQFIYTAKQMGRRSWGSAKAFAIMGLTFSAAECIVEKARAKHDMTNTFVAGCVTGGAMSARGGPKAACVGCAGFATFSVLIEKFLDRHT
;
A
#
# COMPACT_ATOMS: atom_id res chain seq x y z
N MET A 1 18.73 -18.60 16.04
CA MET A 1 19.78 -19.16 16.94
C MET A 1 20.72 -20.03 16.10
N ALA A 2 21.94 -20.28 16.58
CA ALA A 2 22.98 -21.00 15.84
C ALA A 2 22.89 -22.53 16.05
N ASP A 3 23.60 -23.29 15.23
CA ASP A 3 24.47 -24.41 15.68
C ASP A 3 25.44 -24.85 14.56
N SER A 4 26.53 -25.56 14.92
CA SER A 4 27.63 -25.94 14.01
C SER A 4 28.26 -27.28 14.43
N VAL A 5 28.52 -28.21 13.48
CA VAL A 5 29.24 -29.49 13.72
C VAL A 5 30.11 -29.92 12.52
N SER A 6 31.25 -30.57 12.82
CA SER A 6 32.41 -30.95 11.98
C SER A 6 32.56 -32.48 11.75
N ASP A 7 33.25 -33.04 10.74
CA ASP A 7 33.81 -32.45 9.49
C ASP A 7 33.92 -33.51 8.32
N PRO A 8 35.02 -34.25 8.00
CA PRO A 8 35.32 -34.50 6.58
C PRO A 8 35.37 -35.96 6.10
N LYS A 9 35.17 -36.17 4.77
CA LYS A 9 36.08 -36.96 3.91
C LYS A 9 35.78 -36.93 2.39
N GLU A 10 36.86 -36.85 1.61
CA GLU A 10 37.07 -37.25 0.19
C GLU A 10 36.15 -36.73 -0.94
N ALA A 11 36.71 -35.80 -1.71
CA ALA A 11 36.51 -35.63 -3.17
C ALA A 11 37.54 -36.51 -3.93
N PRO A 12 37.57 -36.63 -5.30
CA PRO A 12 36.88 -35.81 -6.30
C PRO A 12 36.39 -36.51 -7.60
N ASN A 13 35.16 -36.23 -8.05
CA ASN A 13 34.87 -35.93 -9.47
C ASN A 13 33.46 -35.35 -9.67
N GLU A 14 33.16 -34.97 -10.91
CA GLU A 14 31.91 -34.34 -11.38
C GLU A 14 31.74 -32.88 -10.92
N ALA A 15 32.32 -32.00 -11.73
CA ALA A 15 32.14 -30.57 -11.65
C ALA A 15 30.65 -30.17 -11.74
N GLU A 16 30.32 -29.13 -10.98
CA GLU A 16 29.29 -28.16 -11.31
C GLU A 16 27.87 -28.73 -11.53
N LYS A 17 27.26 -29.20 -10.43
CA LYS A 17 25.81 -29.33 -10.32
C LYS A 17 25.10 -27.96 -10.22
N THR A 18 25.45 -27.03 -11.11
CA THR A 18 24.64 -25.83 -11.37
C THR A 18 23.43 -26.28 -12.18
N ALA A 19 22.42 -26.80 -11.47
CA ALA A 19 21.11 -27.00 -12.02
C ALA A 19 20.49 -25.62 -12.29
N VAL A 20 20.86 -25.03 -13.45
CA VAL A 20 20.14 -23.91 -14.03
C VAL A 20 18.73 -24.41 -14.33
N GLU A 21 17.78 -24.11 -13.45
CA GLU A 21 16.37 -24.20 -13.85
C GLU A 21 16.22 -23.41 -15.15
N PRO A 22 15.62 -23.99 -16.19
CA PRO A 22 15.45 -23.27 -17.44
C PRO A 22 14.60 -22.04 -17.15
N ILE A 23 15.19 -20.85 -17.33
CA ILE A 23 14.48 -19.58 -17.20
C ILE A 23 13.34 -19.61 -18.21
N ARG A 24 12.15 -19.99 -17.75
CA ARG A 24 10.92 -19.96 -18.51
C ARG A 24 10.71 -18.50 -18.86
N MET A 25 11.04 -18.13 -20.09
CA MET A 25 10.81 -16.79 -20.59
C MET A 25 9.32 -16.49 -20.38
N PRO A 26 8.97 -15.48 -19.55
CA PRO A 26 7.58 -15.13 -19.35
C PRO A 26 6.94 -14.85 -20.71
N THR A 27 5.70 -15.29 -20.89
CA THR A 27 4.96 -15.05 -22.12
C THR A 27 4.84 -13.54 -22.37
N MET A 28 4.59 -13.10 -23.61
CA MET A 28 4.49 -11.66 -23.91
C MET A 28 3.36 -10.95 -23.13
N GLU A 29 2.40 -11.70 -22.58
CA GLU A 29 1.39 -11.18 -21.65
C GLU A 29 1.96 -10.98 -20.24
N GLU A 30 2.75 -11.93 -19.73
CA GLU A 30 3.47 -11.81 -18.45
C GLU A 30 4.56 -10.73 -18.49
N ILE A 31 5.27 -10.55 -19.62
CA ILE A 31 6.24 -9.45 -19.81
C ILE A 31 5.53 -8.10 -19.77
N ARG A 32 4.38 -7.95 -20.45
CA ARG A 32 3.57 -6.73 -20.34
C ARG A 32 3.06 -6.48 -18.92
N GLY A 33 2.71 -7.54 -18.19
CA GLY A 33 2.39 -7.47 -16.77
C GLY A 33 3.56 -6.91 -15.96
N GLN A 34 4.75 -7.50 -16.12
CA GLN A 34 6.00 -7.04 -15.50
C GLN A 34 6.29 -5.57 -15.84
N ASP A 35 6.19 -5.13 -17.10
CA ASP A 35 6.40 -3.73 -17.50
C ASP A 35 5.41 -2.75 -16.84
N ILE A 36 4.15 -3.16 -16.67
CA ILE A 36 3.12 -2.38 -15.96
C ILE A 36 3.49 -2.19 -14.49
N TRP A 37 3.96 -3.24 -13.81
CA TRP A 37 4.38 -3.19 -12.41
C TRP A 37 5.74 -2.53 -12.21
N ASN A 38 6.66 -2.67 -13.18
CA ASN A 38 7.94 -1.98 -13.23
C ASN A 38 7.80 -0.47 -13.54
N ASN A 39 6.66 -0.01 -14.06
CA ASN A 39 6.42 1.40 -14.27
C ASN A 39 5.81 2.04 -13.00
N CYS A 40 6.65 2.74 -12.22
CA CYS A 40 6.22 3.40 -11.00
C CYS A 40 5.02 4.35 -11.19
N ALA A 41 4.88 5.01 -12.35
CA ALA A 41 3.72 5.86 -12.60
C ALA A 41 2.44 5.02 -12.74
N VAL A 42 2.49 3.91 -13.47
CA VAL A 42 1.32 3.03 -13.66
C VAL A 42 0.97 2.30 -12.36
N ARG A 43 1.95 1.70 -11.68
CA ARG A 43 1.79 1.05 -10.37
C ARG A 43 1.11 1.99 -9.35
N SER A 44 1.55 3.26 -9.29
CA SER A 44 1.00 4.28 -8.38
C SER A 44 -0.38 4.82 -8.79
N VAL A 45 -0.70 4.84 -10.09
CA VAL A 45 -2.06 5.18 -10.55
C VAL A 45 -3.03 4.05 -10.22
N VAL A 46 -2.64 2.80 -10.45
CA VAL A 46 -3.46 1.62 -10.12
C VAL A 46 -3.71 1.54 -8.61
N SER A 47 -2.68 1.70 -7.77
CA SER A 47 -2.83 1.74 -6.32
C SER A 47 -3.68 2.94 -5.85
N GLY A 48 -3.54 4.10 -6.49
CA GLY A 48 -4.35 5.29 -6.22
C GLY A 48 -5.82 5.12 -6.58
N VAL A 49 -6.14 4.45 -7.70
CA VAL A 49 -7.52 4.11 -8.08
C VAL A 49 -8.11 3.08 -7.12
N MET A 50 -7.36 2.03 -6.77
CA MET A 50 -7.81 1.00 -5.84
C MET A 50 -8.04 1.57 -4.42
N GLY A 51 -7.13 2.40 -3.93
CA GLY A 51 -7.27 3.15 -2.69
C GLY A 51 -8.45 4.12 -2.73
N GLY A 52 -8.64 4.85 -3.84
CA GLY A 52 -9.79 5.73 -4.04
C GLY A 52 -11.13 5.01 -3.99
N GLY A 53 -11.23 3.81 -4.59
CA GLY A 53 -12.40 2.94 -4.51
C GLY A 53 -12.70 2.49 -3.08
N LEU A 54 -11.68 2.02 -2.35
CA LEU A 54 -11.80 1.65 -0.94
C LEU A 54 -12.22 2.85 -0.07
N GLY A 55 -11.65 4.02 -0.31
CA GLY A 55 -11.98 5.26 0.41
C GLY A 55 -13.40 5.76 0.11
N LEU A 56 -13.90 5.57 -1.11
CA LEU A 56 -15.30 5.85 -1.46
C LEU A 56 -16.23 4.89 -0.72
N PHE A 57 -15.96 3.59 -0.76
CA PHE A 57 -16.73 2.57 -0.02
C PHE A 57 -16.75 2.86 1.49
N MET A 58 -15.59 3.11 2.09
CA MET A 58 -15.46 3.44 3.51
C MET A 58 -16.20 4.73 3.88
N GLY A 59 -16.10 5.77 3.04
CA GLY A 59 -16.82 7.03 3.25
C GLY A 59 -18.33 6.91 3.09
N LEU A 60 -18.80 6.04 2.20
CA LEU A 60 -20.21 5.72 2.00
C LEU A 60 -20.75 4.89 3.18
N PHE A 61 -20.00 3.89 3.63
CA PHE A 61 -20.35 3.04 4.78
C PHE A 61 -20.44 3.86 6.08
N LEU A 62 -19.41 4.65 6.41
CA LEU A 62 -19.45 5.55 7.56
C LEU A 62 -20.56 6.61 7.42
N GLY A 63 -20.77 7.14 6.20
CA GLY A 63 -21.87 8.05 5.92
C GLY A 63 -23.26 7.44 6.15
N ALA A 64 -23.44 6.13 5.94
CA ALA A 64 -24.68 5.43 6.24
C ALA A 64 -24.88 5.21 7.75
N LEU A 65 -23.80 4.95 8.50
CA LEU A 65 -23.84 4.80 9.96
C LEU A 65 -24.04 6.15 10.69
N ASP A 66 -23.47 7.24 10.17
CA ASP A 66 -23.57 8.60 10.72
C ASP A 66 -24.94 9.28 10.45
N ASN A 67 -26.02 8.54 10.10
CA ASN A 67 -27.36 9.09 9.82
C ASN A 67 -28.46 8.72 10.85
N PRO A 68 -28.30 9.02 12.16
CA PRO A 68 -29.39 8.90 13.13
C PRO A 68 -30.37 10.08 13.01
N LEU A 69 -31.42 9.89 12.21
CA LEU A 69 -32.79 10.44 12.37
C LEU A 69 -32.95 11.76 13.17
N MET A 70 -32.34 12.86 12.72
CA MET A 70 -32.48 14.19 13.34
C MET A 70 -32.77 15.27 12.29
N GLN A 71 -34.01 15.25 11.77
CA GLN A 71 -34.47 16.31 10.85
C GLN A 71 -36.01 16.42 10.80
N GLU A 72 -36.68 16.37 11.96
CA GLU A 72 -38.15 16.29 12.11
C GLU A 72 -38.94 17.43 11.42
N GLU A 73 -38.30 18.56 11.07
CA GLU A 73 -38.93 19.70 10.38
C GLU A 73 -38.71 19.76 8.85
N MET A 74 -38.17 18.72 8.19
CA MET A 74 -37.93 18.73 6.75
C MET A 74 -38.67 17.62 5.99
N SER A 75 -39.19 17.96 4.80
CA SER A 75 -39.82 16.99 3.89
C SER A 75 -38.86 15.83 3.58
N ALA A 76 -39.36 14.59 3.58
CA ALA A 76 -38.55 13.38 3.35
C ALA A 76 -37.68 13.45 2.08
N LYS A 77 -38.12 14.18 1.04
CA LYS A 77 -37.31 14.44 -0.17
C LYS A 77 -36.12 15.37 0.09
N GLN A 78 -36.31 16.42 0.89
CA GLN A 78 -35.24 17.35 1.28
C GLN A 78 -34.24 16.68 2.22
N GLN A 79 -34.72 15.89 3.18
CA GLN A 79 -33.86 15.05 4.04
C GLN A 79 -32.98 14.13 3.21
N PHE A 80 -33.59 13.32 2.32
CA PHE A 80 -32.85 12.39 1.47
C PHE A 80 -31.82 13.09 0.57
N ILE A 81 -32.18 14.22 -0.05
CA ILE A 81 -31.24 15.02 -0.88
C ILE A 81 -30.10 15.60 -0.02
N TYR A 82 -30.39 16.08 1.19
CA TYR A 82 -29.39 16.63 2.09
C TYR A 82 -28.42 15.56 2.60
N THR A 83 -28.95 14.43 3.09
CA THR A 83 -28.19 13.24 3.49
C THR A 83 -27.34 12.73 2.34
N ALA A 84 -27.89 12.52 1.14
CA ALA A 84 -27.13 12.06 -0.02
C ALA A 84 -26.01 13.03 -0.42
N LYS A 85 -26.26 14.35 -0.32
CA LYS A 85 -25.25 15.39 -0.60
C LYS A 85 -24.14 15.42 0.45
N GLN A 86 -24.47 15.28 1.73
CA GLN A 86 -23.50 15.20 2.83
C GLN A 86 -22.66 13.92 2.75
N MET A 87 -23.32 12.78 2.57
CA MET A 87 -22.73 11.46 2.38
C MET A 87 -21.80 11.41 1.16
N GLY A 88 -22.23 11.95 0.01
CA GLY A 88 -21.40 12.07 -1.18
C GLY A 88 -20.18 12.97 -0.98
N ARG A 89 -20.35 14.11 -0.30
CA ARG A 89 -19.25 15.05 -0.01
C ARG A 89 -18.24 14.51 1.01
N ARG A 90 -18.68 13.72 2.00
CA ARG A 90 -17.83 12.93 2.92
C ARG A 90 -17.09 11.83 2.16
N SER A 91 -17.81 11.05 1.35
CA SER A 91 -17.25 9.97 0.51
C SER A 91 -16.19 10.46 -0.46
N TRP A 92 -16.40 11.62 -1.09
CA TRP A 92 -15.42 12.26 -1.97
C TRP A 92 -14.14 12.69 -1.23
N GLY A 93 -14.30 13.20 0.00
CA GLY A 93 -13.17 13.53 0.88
C GLY A 93 -12.35 12.28 1.24
N SER A 94 -13.02 11.20 1.65
CA SER A 94 -12.40 9.91 1.97
C SER A 94 -11.72 9.29 0.74
N ALA A 95 -12.40 9.19 -0.40
CA ALA A 95 -11.85 8.69 -1.66
C ALA A 95 -10.57 9.43 -2.05
N LYS A 96 -10.56 10.77 -1.96
CA LYS A 96 -9.38 11.58 -2.24
C LYS A 96 -8.23 11.30 -1.26
N ALA A 97 -8.51 11.13 0.03
CA ALA A 97 -7.49 10.82 1.02
C ALA A 97 -6.84 9.45 0.73
N PHE A 98 -7.64 8.39 0.59
CA PHE A 98 -7.12 7.04 0.32
C PHE A 98 -6.46 6.91 -1.07
N ALA A 99 -6.92 7.65 -2.09
CA ALA A 99 -6.24 7.71 -3.38
C ALA A 99 -4.84 8.34 -3.28
N ILE A 100 -4.70 9.43 -2.53
CA ILE A 100 -3.39 10.06 -2.27
C ILE A 100 -2.50 9.11 -1.45
N MET A 101 -3.05 8.43 -0.44
CA MET A 101 -2.33 7.43 0.36
C MET A 101 -1.77 6.30 -0.51
N GLY A 102 -2.62 5.65 -1.30
CA GLY A 102 -2.21 4.53 -2.16
C GLY A 102 -1.21 4.94 -3.24
N LEU A 103 -1.40 6.10 -3.85
CA LEU A 103 -0.49 6.66 -4.86
C LEU A 103 0.88 6.98 -4.24
N THR A 104 0.92 7.70 -3.12
CA THR A 104 2.19 8.12 -2.49
C THR A 104 2.98 6.93 -1.92
N PHE A 105 2.30 5.96 -1.30
CA PHE A 105 2.91 4.74 -0.80
C PHE A 105 3.57 3.93 -1.94
N SER A 106 2.79 3.64 -2.98
CA SER A 106 3.30 2.87 -4.12
C SER A 106 4.38 3.60 -4.94
N ALA A 107 4.31 4.93 -5.01
CA ALA A 107 5.33 5.73 -5.68
C ALA A 107 6.64 5.69 -4.89
N ALA A 108 6.57 5.88 -3.57
CA ALA A 108 7.72 5.83 -2.70
C ALA A 108 8.38 4.44 -2.69
N GLU A 109 7.60 3.36 -2.59
CA GLU A 109 8.16 2.00 -2.70
C GLU A 109 8.86 1.78 -4.05
N CYS A 110 8.19 2.02 -5.18
CA CYS A 110 8.77 1.75 -6.49
C CYS A 110 10.00 2.62 -6.80
N ILE A 111 10.05 3.87 -6.32
CA ILE A 111 11.24 4.72 -6.48
C ILE A 111 12.41 4.19 -5.65
N VAL A 112 12.17 3.78 -4.39
CA VAL A 112 13.22 3.24 -3.51
C VAL A 112 13.68 1.86 -4.00
N GLU A 113 12.75 1.02 -4.44
CA GLU A 113 13.00 -0.29 -5.07
C GLU A 113 13.90 -0.13 -6.31
N LYS A 114 13.57 0.77 -7.24
CA LYS A 114 14.43 1.05 -8.41
C LYS A 114 15.80 1.62 -8.04
N ALA A 115 15.89 2.42 -6.99
CA ALA A 115 17.17 2.97 -6.53
C ALA A 115 18.06 1.92 -5.83
N ARG A 116 17.47 0.89 -5.23
CA ARG A 116 18.18 -0.12 -4.39
C ARG A 116 18.28 -1.50 -5.03
N ALA A 117 17.52 -1.76 -6.10
CA ALA A 117 17.39 -3.05 -6.79
C ALA A 117 17.06 -4.22 -5.85
N LYS A 118 16.34 -3.94 -4.75
CA LYS A 118 15.92 -4.90 -3.72
C LYS A 118 14.58 -4.49 -3.14
N HIS A 119 13.73 -5.48 -2.87
CA HIS A 119 12.54 -5.35 -2.03
C HIS A 119 12.91 -5.79 -0.61
N ASP A 120 12.96 -4.84 0.33
CA ASP A 120 13.31 -5.06 1.74
C ASP A 120 12.35 -4.28 2.64
N MET A 121 12.07 -4.78 3.86
CA MET A 121 11.27 -4.11 4.91
C MET A 121 11.63 -2.64 5.15
N THR A 122 12.88 -2.26 4.92
CA THR A 122 13.36 -0.88 5.07
C THR A 122 12.80 0.07 4.01
N ASN A 123 12.52 -0.42 2.80
CA ASN A 123 11.91 0.38 1.75
C ASN A 123 10.44 0.66 2.10
N THR A 124 9.72 -0.36 2.59
CA THR A 124 8.34 -0.28 3.10
C THR A 124 8.23 0.65 4.31
N PHE A 125 9.21 0.63 5.23
CA PHE A 125 9.31 1.62 6.32
C PHE A 125 9.46 3.04 5.78
N VAL A 126 10.37 3.27 4.81
CA VAL A 126 10.60 4.60 4.22
C VAL A 126 9.35 5.07 3.46
N ALA A 127 8.71 4.21 2.67
CA ALA A 127 7.48 4.52 1.96
C ALA A 127 6.33 4.87 2.92
N GLY A 128 6.16 4.09 4.00
CA GLY A 128 5.23 4.41 5.08
C GLY A 128 5.52 5.78 5.72
N CYS A 129 6.79 6.06 6.07
CA CYS A 129 7.20 7.34 6.65
C CYS A 129 6.92 8.53 5.72
N VAL A 130 7.33 8.44 4.45
CA VAL A 130 7.10 9.47 3.43
C VAL A 130 5.62 9.73 3.24
N THR A 131 4.83 8.66 3.16
CA THR A 131 3.38 8.71 2.98
C THR A 131 2.66 9.36 4.17
N GLY A 132 2.95 8.91 5.40
CA GLY A 132 2.38 9.49 6.61
C GLY A 132 2.85 10.92 6.87
N GLY A 133 4.13 11.21 6.61
CA GLY A 133 4.68 12.55 6.69
C GLY A 133 4.04 13.52 5.70
N ALA A 134 3.84 13.11 4.44
CA ALA A 134 3.19 13.93 3.40
C ALA A 134 1.71 14.18 3.71
N MET A 135 0.97 13.18 4.20
CA MET A 135 -0.40 13.32 4.67
C MET A 135 -0.52 14.35 5.81
N SER A 136 0.34 14.21 6.81
CA SER A 136 0.31 15.04 8.03
C SER A 136 1.06 16.37 7.91
N ALA A 137 1.74 16.65 6.79
CA ALA A 137 2.50 17.88 6.55
C ALA A 137 1.68 19.17 6.76
N ARG A 138 0.37 19.12 6.44
CA ARG A 138 -0.58 20.24 6.64
C ARG A 138 -0.82 20.57 8.12
N GLY A 139 -0.57 19.63 9.03
CA GLY A 139 -0.62 19.83 10.48
C GLY A 139 0.68 20.37 11.09
N GLY A 140 1.66 20.74 10.26
CA GLY A 140 2.97 21.22 10.70
C GLY A 140 3.96 20.09 11.03
N PRO A 141 5.21 20.44 11.39
CA PRO A 141 6.31 19.48 11.48
C PRO A 141 6.10 18.42 12.56
N LYS A 142 5.51 18.78 13.71
CA LYS A 142 5.19 17.80 14.78
C LYS A 142 4.19 16.74 14.30
N ALA A 143 3.15 17.16 13.57
CA ALA A 143 2.19 16.22 12.98
C ALA A 143 2.85 15.35 11.90
N ALA A 144 3.74 15.91 11.08
CA ALA A 144 4.50 15.17 10.07
C ALA A 144 5.40 14.09 10.70
N CYS A 145 6.08 14.39 11.81
CA CYS A 145 6.88 13.40 12.55
C CYS A 145 6.04 12.26 13.11
N VAL A 146 4.90 12.58 13.75
CA VAL A 146 3.97 11.56 14.28
C VAL A 146 3.36 10.73 13.16
N GLY A 147 2.97 11.37 12.04
CA GLY A 147 2.46 10.70 10.84
C GLY A 147 3.48 9.74 10.24
N CYS A 148 4.72 10.19 10.05
CA CYS A 148 5.81 9.32 9.59
C CYS A 148 5.99 8.12 10.52
N ALA A 149 6.14 8.34 11.83
CA ALA A 149 6.37 7.25 12.79
C ALA A 149 5.21 6.24 12.83
N GLY A 150 3.96 6.72 12.80
CA GLY A 150 2.76 5.88 12.80
C GLY A 150 2.61 5.06 11.53
N PHE A 151 2.72 5.66 10.35
CA PHE A 151 2.61 4.93 9.09
C PHE A 151 3.80 3.99 8.85
N ALA A 152 5.03 4.39 9.20
CA ALA A 152 6.21 3.54 9.02
C ALA A 152 6.17 2.30 9.94
N THR A 153 5.71 2.44 11.18
CA THR A 153 5.50 1.29 12.07
C THR A 153 4.33 0.42 11.62
N PHE A 154 3.22 1.00 11.18
CA PHE A 154 2.09 0.25 10.62
C PHE A 154 2.48 -0.57 9.39
N SER A 155 3.18 0.03 8.42
CA SER A 155 3.63 -0.68 7.21
C SER A 155 4.56 -1.85 7.54
N VAL A 156 5.53 -1.67 8.45
CA VAL A 156 6.43 -2.76 8.89
C VAL A 156 5.67 -3.86 9.65
N LEU A 157 4.65 -3.51 10.43
CA LEU A 157 3.83 -4.50 11.15
C LEU A 157 2.95 -5.33 10.21
N ILE A 158 2.38 -4.71 9.17
CA ILE A 158 1.59 -5.40 8.15
C ILE A 158 2.48 -6.34 7.33
N GLU A 159 3.61 -5.86 6.81
CA GLU A 159 4.53 -6.68 6.01
C GLU A 159 5.03 -7.89 6.82
N LYS A 160 5.45 -7.65 8.07
CA LYS A 160 5.85 -8.73 9.00
C LYS A 160 4.70 -9.67 9.38
N PHE A 161 3.45 -9.24 9.30
CA PHE A 161 2.30 -10.11 9.53
C PHE A 161 2.03 -10.99 8.30
N LEU A 162 2.11 -10.42 7.10
CA LEU A 162 1.95 -11.15 5.83
C LEU A 162 3.07 -12.18 5.64
N ASP A 163 4.33 -11.81 5.88
CA ASP A 163 5.50 -12.71 5.89
C ASP A 163 5.37 -13.89 6.86
N ARG A 164 4.55 -13.75 7.91
CA ARG A 164 4.38 -14.76 8.98
C ARG A 164 3.09 -15.56 8.83
N HIS A 165 2.38 -15.37 7.72
CA HIS A 165 1.13 -16.06 7.36
C HIS A 165 1.12 -16.54 5.89
N THR A 166 2.20 -16.32 5.14
CA THR A 166 2.48 -16.83 3.80
C THR A 166 3.59 -17.87 3.88
#